data_AF-A0A558FLC1-F1
#
_entry.id   AF-A0A558FLC1-F1
#
_cell.length_a   1.000
_cell.length_b   1.000
_cell.length_c   1.000
_cell.angle_alpha   90.00
_cell.angle_beta   90.00
_cell.angle_gamma   90.00
#
_symmetry.space_group_name_H-M   'P 1'
#
loop_
_entity.id
_entity.type
_entity.pdbx_description
1 polymer ?
#
loop_
_entity_poly.entity_id
_entity_poly.type
_entity_poly.pdbx_seq_one_letter_code
_entity_poly.pdbx_strand_id
1 'polypeptide(L)' 'MRGLAKTSREPGAMELVDVETPEPASNEVLIEVDYAGLCGSDAGIYKFKSAFERM' A
#
# COMPACT_ATOMS: atom_id res chain seq x y z
N MET A 1 -9.51 -9.32 -4.25
CA MET A 1 -8.23 -9.54 -3.55
C MET A 1 -8.14 -8.70 -2.29
N ARG A 2 -7.34 -9.12 -1.30
CA ARG A 2 -7.16 -8.43 -0.03
C ARG A 2 -5.87 -7.59 -0.07
N GLY A 3 -5.93 -6.34 0.36
CA GLY A 3 -4.78 -5.42 0.40
C GLY A 3 -4.69 -4.66 1.73
N LEU A 4 -3.52 -4.10 2.02
CA LEU A 4 -3.31 -3.18 3.15
C LEU A 4 -3.29 -1.74 2.63
N ALA A 5 -4.25 -0.92 3.04
CA ALA A 5 -4.43 0.44 2.51
C ALA A 5 -4.53 1.49 3.62
N LYS A 6 -4.10 2.72 3.30
CA LYS A 6 -4.32 3.90 4.14
C LYS A 6 -5.75 4.40 3.95
N THR A 7 -6.57 4.43 5.00
CA THR A 7 -8.01 4.79 4.91
C THR A 7 -8.31 6.23 5.33
N SER A 8 -7.42 6.88 6.10
CA SER A 8 -7.58 8.27 6.50
C SER A 8 -6.24 9.02 6.56
N ARG A 9 -6.30 10.36 6.67
CA ARG A 9 -5.14 11.26 6.77
C ARG A 9 -4.59 11.36 8.20
N GLU A 10 -4.46 10.23 8.88
CA GLU A 10 -4.05 10.16 10.28
C GLU A 10 -2.99 9.06 10.49
N PRO A 11 -2.05 9.22 11.44
CA PRO A 11 -1.08 8.17 11.76
C PRO A 11 -1.75 6.84 12.09
N GLY A 12 -1.28 5.75 11.51
CA GLY A 12 -1.77 4.40 11.81
C GLY A 12 -3.12 4.01 11.19
N ALA A 13 -3.78 4.89 10.45
CA ALA A 13 -5.03 4.59 9.72
C ALA A 13 -4.79 3.64 8.53
N MET A 14 -4.37 2.41 8.82
CA MET A 14 -4.11 1.33 7.89
C MET A 14 -5.11 0.22 8.12
N GLU A 15 -5.79 -0.23 7.07
CA GLU A 15 -6.78 -1.29 7.16
C GLU A 15 -6.57 -2.35 6.08
N LEU A 16 -6.99 -3.57 6.40
CA LEU A 16 -7.11 -4.62 5.40
C LEU A 16 -8.43 -4.42 4.67
N VAL A 17 -8.33 -4.13 3.38
CA VAL A 17 -9.47 -3.89 2.50
C VAL A 17 -9.61 -5.01 1.49
N ASP A 18 -10.85 -5.34 1.15
CA ASP A 18 -11.16 -6.18 0.01
C ASP A 18 -11.45 -5.30 -1.19
N VAL A 19 -10.78 -5.57 -2.30
CA VAL A 19 -10.96 -4.89 -3.59
C VAL A 19 -11.23 -5.92 -4.67
N GLU A 20 -11.90 -5.53 -5.76
CA GLU A 20 -12.07 -6.42 -6.91
C GLU A 20 -10.71 -6.76 -7.55
N THR A 21 -10.60 -7.93 -8.15
CA THR A 21 -9.38 -8.30 -8.89
C THR A 21 -9.31 -7.45 -10.16
N PRO A 22 -8.22 -6.70 -10.39
CA PRO A 22 -8.12 -5.81 -11.54
C PRO A 22 -7.97 -6.59 -12.85
N GLU A 23 -8.51 -6.03 -13.93
CA GLU A 23 -8.28 -6.50 -15.30
C GLU A 23 -7.07 -5.74 -15.88
N PRO A 24 -5.97 -6.41 -16.24
CA PRO A 24 -4.80 -5.72 -16.79
C PRO A 24 -5.05 -5.22 -18.22
N ALA A 25 -4.49 -4.05 -18.55
CA ALA A 25 -4.42 -3.58 -19.94
C ALA A 25 -3.51 -4.48 -20.80
N SER A 26 -3.49 -4.25 -22.12
CA SER A 26 -2.72 -5.07 -23.07
C SER A 26 -1.21 -5.05 -22.86
N ASN A 27 -0.70 -4.07 -22.10
CA ASN A 27 0.71 -3.89 -21.77
C ASN A 27 1.00 -4.03 -20.27
N GLU A 28 0.08 -4.61 -19.51
CA GLU A 28 0.20 -4.83 -18.07
C GLU A 28 0.14 -6.32 -17.75
N VAL A 29 0.58 -6.69 -16.53
CA VAL A 29 0.52 -8.06 -16.04
C VAL A 29 -0.22 -8.07 -14.70
N LEU A 30 -1.07 -9.07 -14.52
CA LEU A 30 -1.68 -9.36 -13.22
C LEU A 30 -0.76 -10.29 -12.44
N ILE A 31 -0.40 -9.89 -11.23
CA ILE A 31 0.53 -10.63 -10.37
C ILE A 31 -0.19 -11.04 -9.08
N GLU A 32 -0.08 -12.32 -8.73
CA GLU A 32 -0.39 -12.79 -7.39
C GLU A 32 0.82 -12.51 -6.48
N VAL A 33 0.65 -11.61 -5.51
CA VAL A 33 1.75 -11.15 -4.65
C VAL A 33 1.89 -12.09 -3.45
N ASP A 34 2.97 -12.86 -3.41
CA ASP A 34 3.28 -13.74 -2.27
C ASP A 34 3.92 -13.01 -1.08
N TYR A 35 4.79 -12.03 -1.36
CA TYR A 35 5.55 -11.29 -0.35
C TYR A 35 5.72 -9.82 -0.72
N ALA A 36 5.69 -8.95 0.29
CA ALA A 36 6.02 -7.53 0.17
C ALA A 36 7.06 -7.14 1.22
N GLY A 37 8.09 -6.40 0.81
CA GLY A 37 9.10 -5.86 1.73
C GLY A 37 8.62 -4.57 2.40
N LEU A 38 9.13 -4.30 3.61
CA LEU A 38 8.94 -3.01 4.29
C LEU A 38 10.16 -2.12 4.08
N CYS A 39 9.92 -0.94 3.51
CA CYS A 39 10.88 0.12 3.31
C CYS A 39 10.71 1.22 4.36
N GLY A 40 11.75 2.03 4.58
CA GLY A 40 11.67 3.21 5.46
C GLY A 40 10.58 4.21 5.03
N SER A 41 10.30 4.30 3.72
CA SER A 41 9.24 5.16 3.18
C SER A 41 7.83 4.77 3.64
N ASP A 42 7.60 3.47 3.87
CA ASP A 42 6.30 2.97 4.34
C ASP A 42 6.01 3.45 5.76
N ALA A 43 7.03 3.62 6.59
CA ALA A 43 6.90 4.21 7.91
C ALA A 43 6.48 5.71 7.84
N GLY A 44 6.92 6.44 6.80
CA GLY A 44 6.45 7.79 6.52
C GLY A 44 4.96 7.83 6.19
N ILE A 45 4.51 6.96 5.29
CA ILE A 45 3.09 6.79 4.90
C ILE A 45 2.23 6.40 6.12
N TYR A 46 2.71 5.43 6.91
CA TYR A 46 2.06 5.00 8.14
C TYR A 46 1.85 6.18 9.10
N LYS A 47 2.86 7.02 9.31
CA LYS A 47 2.79 8.21 10.18
C LYS A 47 2.08 9.41 9.53
N PHE A 48 1.64 9.30 8.28
CA PHE A 48 1.10 10.41 7.50
C PHE A 48 2.07 11.61 7.43
N LYS A 49 3.35 11.32 7.15
CA LYS A 49 4.43 12.27 6.92
C LYS A 49 5.00 12.10 5.52
N SER A 50 5.86 13.02 5.08
CA SER A 50 6.59 12.84 3.82
C SER A 50 7.39 11.54 3.85
N ALA A 51 7.34 10.78 2.75
CA ALA A 51 7.93 9.45 2.63
C ALA A 51 9.47 9.42 2.83
N PHE A 52 10.14 10.59 2.75
CA PHE A 52 11.59 10.71 2.87
C PHE A 52 12.01 11.71 3.95
N GLU A 53 11.08 12.15 4.80
CA GLU A 53 11.44 12.94 5.96
C GLU A 53 12.32 12.07 6.87
N ARG A 54 13.51 12.58 7.23
CA ARG A 54 14.41 11.85 8.13
C ARG A 54 13.66 11.53 9.41
N MET A 55 13.48 10.23 9.67
CA MET A 55 12.85 9.72 10.88
C MET A 55 13.83 9.74 12.05
#